data_AF-A0A7R8URQ1-F1
#
_entry.id   AF-A0A7R8URQ1-F1
#
_cell.length_a   1.000
_cell.length_b   1.000
_cell.length_c   1.000
_cell.angle_alpha   90.00
_cell.angle_beta   90.00
_cell.angle_gamma   90.00
#
_symmetry.space_group_name_H-M   'P 1'
#
loop_
_entity.id
_entity.type
_entity.pdbx_description
1 polymer ?
#
loop_
_entity_poly.entity_id
_entity_poly.type
_entity_poly.pdbx_seq_one_letter_code
_entity_poly.pdbx_strand_id
1 'polypeptide(L)'
;MACTNKGYFVQINSLEDAREKVIEYALVMARPMVMYQQDHPIHWSPVFMAGMSSGLGQENNNKRRLVTTVSTPVFDRRNYSIRVANILGVVGTDVPIEEIQKMIPQYKLGVNGYSFIIDNNGRVLYHPDLRPLSDNGQYIDQLKPKYSSGDITEIELPDTEFQDDPDLLEENKNLLHDMRYE
;
A
#
# COMPACT_ATOMS: atom_id res chain seq x y z
N MET A 1 -17.96 31.12 3.52
CA MET A 1 -18.08 29.81 2.82
C MET A 1 -17.53 28.66 3.68
N ALA A 2 -16.24 28.66 4.06
CA ALA A 2 -15.65 27.58 4.86
C ALA A 2 -16.34 27.36 6.22
N CYS A 3 -16.59 28.42 7.01
CA CYS A 3 -17.25 28.30 8.32
C CYS A 3 -18.67 27.70 8.23
N THR A 4 -19.42 28.06 7.19
CA THR A 4 -20.78 27.54 6.95
C THR A 4 -20.78 26.03 6.69
N ASN A 5 -19.74 25.52 6.04
CA ASN A 5 -19.60 24.11 5.69
C ASN A 5 -18.76 23.31 6.70
N LYS A 6 -18.51 23.85 7.90
CA LYS A 6 -17.64 23.23 8.93
C LYS A 6 -16.24 22.88 8.41
N GLY A 7 -15.78 23.61 7.40
CA GLY A 7 -14.48 23.41 6.76
C GLY A 7 -13.38 24.21 7.46
N TYR A 8 -12.26 24.34 6.76
CA TYR A 8 -11.11 25.13 7.17
C TYR A 8 -10.66 26.03 6.03
N PHE A 9 -10.15 27.21 6.35
CA PHE A 9 -9.67 28.15 5.37
C PHE A 9 -8.20 28.43 5.67
N VAL A 10 -7.38 28.34 4.63
CA VAL A 10 -5.95 28.66 4.71
C VAL A 10 -5.54 29.39 3.44
N GLN A 11 -4.66 30.38 3.59
CA GLN A 11 -4.10 31.13 2.48
C GLN A 11 -2.70 30.62 2.18
N ILE A 12 -2.44 30.25 0.92
CA ILE A 12 -1.12 29.80 0.46
C ILE A 12 -0.43 30.98 -0.20
N ASN A 13 0.69 31.43 0.37
CA ASN A 13 1.42 32.60 -0.12
C ASN A 13 2.71 32.22 -0.88
N SER A 14 3.29 31.06 -0.58
CA SER A 14 4.50 30.53 -1.22
C SER A 14 4.32 29.06 -1.60
N LEU A 15 5.23 28.52 -2.42
CA LEU A 15 5.22 27.11 -2.80
C LEU A 15 5.55 26.19 -1.63
N GLU A 16 6.45 26.61 -0.74
CA GLU A 16 6.86 25.86 0.44
C GLU A 16 5.68 25.70 1.43
N ASP A 17 4.93 26.78 1.62
CA ASP A 17 3.71 26.84 2.42
C ASP A 17 2.63 25.85 1.97
N ALA A 18 2.57 25.55 0.66
CA ALA A 18 1.54 24.69 0.10
C ALA A 18 1.60 23.28 0.70
N ARG A 19 2.81 22.74 0.86
CA ARG A 19 3.01 21.38 1.39
C ARG A 19 2.51 21.26 2.83
N GLU A 20 2.84 22.22 3.67
CA GLU A 20 2.44 22.22 5.09
C GLU A 20 0.94 22.47 5.24
N LYS A 21 0.40 23.46 4.53
CA LYS A 21 -1.00 23.89 4.66
C LYS A 21 -2.00 22.90 4.07
N VAL A 22 -1.62 22.08 3.09
CA VAL A 22 -2.50 21.04 2.53
C VAL A 22 -2.70 19.89 3.52
N ILE A 23 -1.69 19.57 4.34
CA ILE A 23 -1.79 18.46 5.32
C ILE A 23 -2.84 18.77 6.40
N GLU A 24 -3.05 20.04 6.75
CA GLU A 24 -4.07 20.49 7.70
C GLU A 24 -5.49 20.04 7.35
N TYR A 25 -5.79 19.80 6.06
CA TYR A 25 -7.07 19.25 5.62
C TYR A 25 -7.35 17.88 6.25
N ALA A 26 -6.33 17.03 6.40
CA ALA A 26 -6.47 15.72 7.02
C ALA A 26 -6.91 15.83 8.49
N LEU A 27 -6.38 16.83 9.22
CA LEU A 27 -6.76 17.08 10.61
C LEU A 27 -8.24 17.46 10.75
N VAL A 28 -8.78 18.22 9.79
CA VAL A 28 -10.20 18.59 9.76
C VAL A 28 -11.08 17.39 9.45
N MET A 29 -10.70 16.58 8.47
CA MET A 29 -11.42 15.38 8.06
C MET A 29 -11.45 14.31 9.15
N ALA A 30 -10.42 14.26 9.98
CA ALA A 30 -10.30 13.24 11.00
C ALA A 30 -11.03 13.59 12.32
N ARG A 31 -11.55 14.82 12.48
CA ARG A 31 -12.29 15.25 13.69
C ARG A 31 -13.43 14.33 14.10
N PRO A 32 -14.27 13.79 13.18
CA PRO A 32 -15.32 12.85 13.55
C PRO A 32 -14.76 11.55 14.15
N MET A 33 -13.60 11.08 13.68
CA MET A 33 -12.95 9.89 14.24
C MET A 33 -12.51 10.15 15.69
N VAL A 34 -11.91 11.30 15.97
CA VAL A 34 -11.48 11.66 17.34
C VAL A 34 -12.66 11.76 18.31
N MET A 35 -13.80 12.29 17.85
CA MET A 35 -14.93 12.68 18.70
C MET A 35 -15.91 11.55 19.00
N TYR A 36 -16.15 10.67 18.02
CA TYR A 36 -17.28 9.75 18.05
C TYR A 36 -16.88 8.28 18.02
N GLN A 37 -15.68 7.94 17.55
CA GLN A 37 -15.22 6.56 17.53
C GLN A 37 -14.59 6.17 18.86
N GLN A 38 -15.15 5.13 19.50
CA GLN A 38 -14.48 4.46 20.62
C GLN A 38 -13.48 3.41 20.11
N ASP A 39 -13.76 2.85 18.94
CA ASP A 39 -12.92 1.87 18.26
C ASP A 39 -12.41 2.47 16.95
N HIS A 40 -11.10 2.33 16.73
CA HIS A 40 -10.40 2.97 15.62
C HIS A 40 -9.89 1.88 14.70
N PRO A 41 -10.24 1.91 13.41
CA PRO A 41 -9.88 0.85 12.49
C PRO A 41 -8.36 0.81 12.30
N ILE A 42 -7.82 -0.40 12.33
CA ILE A 42 -6.45 -0.68 11.92
C ILE A 42 -6.41 -0.66 10.38
N HIS A 43 -5.43 0.04 9.82
CA HIS A 43 -5.25 0.14 8.37
C HIS A 43 -3.95 -0.51 7.92
N TRP A 44 -4.04 -1.37 6.91
CA TRP A 44 -2.90 -1.98 6.23
C TRP A 44 -2.56 -1.16 4.99
N SER A 45 -1.29 -0.81 4.81
CA SER A 45 -0.84 -0.18 3.57
C SER A 45 -0.63 -1.21 2.46
N PRO A 46 -0.78 -0.81 1.18
CA PRO A 46 -0.33 -1.63 0.06
C PRO A 46 1.15 -2.00 0.19
N VAL A 47 1.57 -3.08 -0.46
CA VAL A 47 2.97 -3.49 -0.44
C VAL A 47 3.88 -2.40 -1.02
N PHE A 48 4.95 -2.09 -0.32
CA PHE A 48 5.97 -1.15 -0.78
C PHE A 48 7.36 -1.64 -0.41
N MET A 49 8.37 -1.07 -1.09
CA MET A 49 9.76 -1.36 -0.78
C MET A 49 10.19 -0.59 0.46
N ALA A 50 10.56 -1.31 1.52
CA ALA A 50 11.24 -0.76 2.68
C ALA A 50 12.47 -1.61 3.00
N GLY A 51 13.50 -1.04 3.59
CA GLY A 51 14.73 -1.79 3.88
C GLY A 51 16.01 -1.03 3.64
N MET A 52 16.04 0.27 3.94
CA MET A 52 17.28 0.88 4.39
C MET A 52 17.44 0.44 5.85
N SER A 53 18.00 -0.74 6.08
CA SER A 53 18.27 -1.21 7.43
C SER A 53 19.37 -0.36 8.06
N SER A 54 18.98 0.75 8.69
CA SER A 54 19.54 1.16 9.97
C SER A 54 18.59 0.63 11.05
N GLY A 55 18.93 -0.51 11.65
CA GLY A 55 18.27 -1.02 12.85
C GLY A 55 17.75 -2.46 12.74
N LEU A 56 18.43 -3.35 13.47
CA LEU A 56 17.96 -4.69 13.92
C LEU A 56 18.06 -5.86 12.93
N GLY A 57 19.17 -5.95 12.19
CA GLY A 57 19.62 -7.21 11.59
C GLY A 57 21.09 -7.12 11.18
N GLN A 58 21.95 -7.99 11.75
CA GLN A 58 23.34 -8.17 11.33
C GLN A 58 23.40 -8.90 9.97
N GLU A 59 22.98 -8.24 8.90
CA GLU A 59 23.13 -8.77 7.55
C GLU A 59 23.74 -7.65 6.70
N ASN A 60 24.98 -7.84 6.25
CA ASN A 60 25.76 -6.93 5.40
C ASN A 60 25.18 -6.75 3.98
N ASN A 61 23.91 -7.04 3.80
CA ASN A 61 23.21 -6.97 2.54
C ASN A 61 22.17 -5.85 2.66
N ASN A 62 22.48 -4.68 2.09
CA ASN A 62 21.55 -3.57 1.86
C ASN A 62 20.42 -3.99 0.89
N LYS A 63 19.68 -5.04 1.24
CA LYS A 63 18.65 -5.64 0.41
C LYS A 63 17.33 -5.00 0.80
N ARG A 64 16.79 -4.18 -0.12
CA ARG A 64 15.41 -3.70 -0.04
C ARG A 64 14.47 -4.91 0.00
N ARG A 65 13.47 -4.88 0.87
CA ARG A 65 12.47 -5.93 1.03
C ARG A 65 11.08 -5.36 0.82
N LEU A 66 10.14 -6.23 0.48
CA LEU A 66 8.74 -5.85 0.41
C LEU A 66 8.14 -5.90 1.81
N VAL A 67 7.50 -4.81 2.22
CA VAL A 67 6.81 -4.72 3.51
C VAL A 67 5.40 -4.18 3.30
N THR A 68 4.54 -4.46 4.27
CA THR A 68 3.27 -3.77 4.48
C THR A 68 3.27 -3.17 5.87
N THR A 69 2.70 -1.98 6.03
CA THR A 69 2.64 -1.29 7.33
C THR A 69 1.24 -1.42 7.90
N VAL A 70 1.16 -1.87 9.14
CA VAL A 70 -0.05 -1.80 9.95
C VAL A 70 -0.04 -0.49 10.70
N SER A 71 -1.07 0.33 10.50
CA SER A 71 -1.15 1.69 11.05
C SER A 71 -2.39 1.89 11.90
N THR A 72 -2.22 2.63 13.00
CA THR A 72 -3.31 3.07 13.89
C THR A 72 -3.10 4.54 14.30
N PRO A 73 -4.15 5.37 14.25
CA PRO A 73 -4.05 6.75 14.72
C PRO A 73 -4.03 6.83 16.25
N VAL A 74 -3.37 7.85 16.78
CA VAL A 74 -3.25 8.14 18.22
C VAL A 74 -3.86 9.50 18.52
N PHE A 75 -4.73 9.55 19.53
CA PHE A 75 -5.55 10.73 19.85
C PHE A 75 -5.28 11.24 21.26
N ASP A 76 -5.50 12.54 21.47
CA ASP A 76 -5.54 13.11 22.81
C ASP A 76 -6.90 12.79 23.47
N ARG A 77 -6.89 11.97 24.52
CA ARG A 77 -8.10 11.55 25.26
C ARG A 77 -8.38 12.37 26.51
N ARG A 78 -7.66 13.49 26.72
CA ARG A 78 -7.84 14.32 27.91
C ARG A 78 -9.24 14.93 27.94
N ASN A 79 -9.86 14.89 29.12
CA ASN A 79 -11.22 15.37 29.32
C ASN A 79 -11.22 16.88 29.62
N TYR A 80 -11.10 17.70 28.57
CA TYR A 80 -11.19 19.15 28.67
C TYR A 80 -12.65 19.62 28.56
N SER A 81 -12.98 20.75 29.18
CA SER A 81 -14.30 21.42 29.08
C SER A 81 -14.68 21.79 27.64
N ILE A 82 -13.68 21.91 26.76
CA ILE A 82 -13.83 22.12 25.32
C ILE A 82 -13.32 20.85 24.64
N ARG A 83 -14.20 20.11 23.98
CA ARG A 83 -13.77 18.94 23.20
C ARG A 83 -13.05 19.45 21.95
N VAL A 84 -11.72 19.41 21.97
CA VAL A 84 -10.91 19.65 20.77
C VAL A 84 -10.58 18.30 20.15
N ALA A 85 -11.01 18.11 18.91
CA ALA A 85 -10.76 16.88 18.16
C ALA A 85 -9.34 16.92 17.56
N ASN A 86 -8.33 16.60 18.37
CA ASN A 86 -6.93 16.63 17.95
C ASN A 86 -6.32 15.22 17.82
N ILE A 87 -5.54 15.04 16.76
CA ILE A 87 -4.75 13.83 16.51
C ILE A 87 -3.32 14.11 16.92
N LEU A 88 -2.72 13.22 17.71
CA LEU A 88 -1.33 13.33 18.13
C LEU A 88 -0.37 12.79 17.07
N GLY A 89 -0.81 11.75 16.34
CA GLY A 89 -0.04 11.16 15.26
C GLY A 89 -0.59 9.81 14.82
N VAL A 90 0.24 9.05 14.11
CA VAL A 90 -0.06 7.69 13.65
C VAL A 90 1.11 6.79 14.06
N VAL A 91 0.79 5.64 14.64
CA VAL A 91 1.77 4.59 14.91
C VAL A 91 1.67 3.56 13.78
N GLY A 92 2.82 3.21 13.22
CA GLY A 92 2.95 2.20 12.16
C GLY A 92 3.94 1.12 12.58
N THR A 93 3.67 -0.13 12.23
CA THR A 93 4.63 -1.22 12.33
C THR A 93 4.73 -1.95 10.99
N ASP A 94 5.96 -2.12 10.51
CA ASP A 94 6.23 -2.77 9.23
C ASP A 94 6.30 -4.29 9.41
N VAL A 95 5.55 -5.00 8.59
CA VAL A 95 5.51 -6.46 8.51
C VAL A 95 6.14 -6.87 7.17
N PRO A 96 7.28 -7.57 7.18
CA PRO A 96 7.86 -8.12 5.96
C PRO A 96 6.93 -9.15 5.33
N ILE A 97 6.77 -9.11 4.01
CA ILE A 97 5.91 -10.05 3.29
C ILE A 97 6.44 -11.49 3.45
N GLU A 98 7.75 -11.67 3.63
CA GLU A 98 8.34 -12.99 3.87
C GLU A 98 7.85 -13.63 5.18
N GLU A 99 7.55 -12.83 6.21
CA GLU A 99 6.95 -13.36 7.45
C GLU A 99 5.50 -13.81 7.23
N ILE A 100 4.77 -13.10 6.37
CA ILE A 100 3.40 -13.49 5.99
C ILE A 100 3.43 -14.79 5.18
N GLN A 101 4.36 -14.92 4.24
CA GLN A 101 4.53 -16.12 3.41
C GLN A 101 4.81 -17.37 4.26
N LYS A 102 5.58 -17.25 5.34
CA LYS A 102 5.87 -18.39 6.25
C LYS A 102 4.62 -18.93 6.96
N MET A 103 3.57 -18.13 7.10
CA MET A 103 2.29 -18.59 7.67
C MET A 103 1.50 -19.45 6.68
N ILE A 104 1.84 -19.42 5.39
CA ILE A 104 1.15 -20.19 4.36
C ILE A 104 1.72 -21.62 4.31
N PRO A 105 0.91 -22.67 4.51
CA PRO A 105 1.38 -24.05 4.46
C PRO A 105 1.62 -24.51 3.01
N GLN A 106 2.75 -24.12 2.43
CA GLN A 106 3.12 -24.42 1.04
C GLN A 106 3.08 -25.93 0.73
N TYR A 107 3.45 -26.78 1.69
CA TYR A 107 3.44 -28.23 1.54
C TYR A 107 2.05 -28.87 1.34
N LYS A 108 0.96 -28.12 1.58
CA LYS A 108 -0.42 -28.62 1.39
C LYS A 108 -1.01 -28.29 0.02
N LEU A 109 -0.33 -27.49 -0.80
CA LEU A 109 -0.88 -26.97 -2.06
C LEU A 109 -0.72 -27.91 -3.26
N GLY A 110 0.17 -28.91 -3.18
CA GLY A 110 0.50 -29.80 -4.29
C GLY A 110 1.51 -29.18 -5.27
N VAL A 111 1.75 -29.85 -6.41
CA VAL A 111 2.84 -29.49 -7.34
C VAL A 111 2.57 -28.25 -8.20
N ASN A 112 1.30 -28.00 -8.54
CA ASN A 112 0.88 -26.87 -9.38
C ASN A 112 0.10 -25.80 -8.60
N GLY A 113 -0.11 -26.01 -7.30
CA GLY A 113 -0.82 -25.07 -6.44
C GLY A 113 0.13 -24.03 -5.87
N TYR A 114 -0.25 -22.76 -5.95
CA TYR A 114 0.41 -21.67 -5.25
C TYR A 114 -0.62 -20.84 -4.50
N SER A 115 -0.12 -19.97 -3.63
CA SER A 115 -0.93 -19.03 -2.87
C SER A 115 -0.59 -17.61 -3.30
N PHE A 116 -1.60 -16.75 -3.34
CA PHE A 116 -1.43 -15.33 -3.53
C PHE A 116 -2.32 -14.58 -2.52
N ILE A 117 -2.02 -13.31 -2.32
CA ILE A 117 -2.77 -12.43 -1.41
C ILE A 117 -3.10 -11.14 -2.16
N ILE A 118 -4.37 -10.74 -2.10
CA ILE A 118 -4.89 -9.52 -2.71
C ILE A 118 -5.59 -8.65 -1.66
N ASP A 119 -5.65 -7.34 -1.94
CA ASP A 119 -6.50 -6.41 -1.20
C ASP A 119 -7.91 -6.31 -1.82
N ASN A 120 -8.81 -5.59 -1.16
CA ASN A 120 -10.18 -5.35 -1.65
C ASN A 120 -10.22 -4.48 -2.92
N ASN A 121 -9.11 -3.89 -3.33
CA ASN A 121 -8.98 -3.06 -4.53
C ASN A 121 -8.36 -3.82 -5.70
N GLY A 122 -8.13 -5.14 -5.58
CA GLY A 122 -7.49 -5.96 -6.63
C GLY A 122 -5.96 -5.90 -6.64
N ARG A 123 -5.34 -5.15 -5.72
CA ARG A 123 -3.88 -5.03 -5.65
C ARG A 123 -3.28 -6.27 -5.03
N VAL A 124 -2.20 -6.73 -5.63
CA VAL A 124 -1.48 -7.91 -5.18
C VAL A 124 -0.51 -7.53 -4.06
N LEU A 125 -0.68 -8.17 -2.90
CA LEU A 125 0.24 -8.10 -1.78
C LEU A 125 1.39 -9.13 -1.95
N TYR A 126 1.04 -10.33 -2.40
CA TYR A 126 1.98 -11.41 -2.67
C TYR A 126 1.47 -12.28 -3.82
N HIS A 127 2.35 -12.57 -4.78
CA HIS A 127 2.13 -13.56 -5.83
C HIS A 127 3.50 -14.11 -6.29
N PRO A 128 3.63 -15.40 -6.68
CA PRO A 128 4.91 -15.97 -7.14
C PRO A 128 5.54 -15.21 -8.33
N ASP A 129 4.71 -14.78 -9.27
CA ASP A 129 5.13 -13.98 -10.44
C ASP A 129 5.24 -12.47 -10.15
N LEU A 130 4.96 -12.01 -8.91
CA LEU A 130 5.15 -10.61 -8.55
C LEU A 130 6.65 -10.31 -8.44
N ARG A 131 7.20 -9.58 -9.39
CA ARG A 131 8.59 -9.13 -9.37
C ARG A 131 8.69 -7.77 -8.69
N PRO A 132 9.32 -7.66 -7.49
CA PRO A 132 9.70 -6.36 -6.98
C PRO A 132 10.70 -5.73 -7.96
N LEU A 133 10.54 -4.44 -8.25
CA LEU A 133 11.49 -3.70 -9.08
C LEU A 133 12.90 -3.85 -8.48
N SER A 134 13.79 -4.55 -9.20
CA SER A 134 15.11 -4.94 -8.71
C SER A 134 16.07 -3.75 -8.69
N ASP A 135 16.84 -3.65 -7.61
CA ASP A 135 17.89 -2.68 -7.31
C ASP A 135 19.17 -2.92 -8.15
N ASN A 136 19.04 -3.29 -9.42
CA ASN A 136 20.19 -3.62 -10.29
C ASN A 136 20.85 -2.36 -10.88
N GLY A 137 20.86 -1.24 -10.15
CA GLY A 137 21.51 0.00 -10.56
C GLY A 137 20.91 0.70 -11.80
N GLN A 138 19.90 0.13 -12.44
CA GLN A 138 19.14 0.78 -13.52
C GLN A 138 17.95 1.55 -12.93
N TYR A 139 18.25 2.47 -12.02
CA TYR A 139 17.34 3.58 -11.69
C TYR A 139 17.41 4.60 -12.82
N ILE A 140 16.97 4.23 -14.02
CA ILE A 140 16.90 5.16 -15.14
C ILE A 140 15.59 5.94 -15.01
N ASP A 141 15.66 7.15 -14.45
CA ASP A 141 14.85 8.33 -14.80
C ASP A 141 13.33 8.16 -15.06
N GLN A 142 12.64 7.21 -14.43
CA GLN A 142 11.18 7.23 -14.37
C GLN A 142 10.77 8.06 -13.16
N LEU A 143 10.34 9.30 -13.43
CA LEU A 143 9.86 10.33 -12.49
C LEU A 143 8.60 9.95 -11.67
N LYS A 144 8.31 8.66 -11.49
CA LYS A 144 7.22 8.17 -10.66
C LYS A 144 7.71 7.04 -9.78
N PRO A 145 7.64 7.15 -8.43
CA PRO A 145 7.66 5.96 -7.59
C PRO A 145 6.41 5.16 -7.97
N LYS A 146 6.52 4.23 -8.91
CA LYS A 146 5.46 3.25 -9.16
C LYS A 146 5.33 2.49 -7.85
N TYR A 147 4.21 2.70 -7.17
CA TYR A 147 3.80 1.87 -6.04
C TYR A 147 3.98 0.42 -6.47
N SER A 148 4.78 -0.35 -5.73
CA SER A 148 5.18 -1.71 -6.08
C SER A 148 4.01 -2.72 -6.03
N SER A 149 2.77 -2.26 -5.91
CA SER A 149 1.55 -3.05 -5.89
C SER A 149 0.95 -3.08 -7.30
N GLY A 150 1.19 -4.17 -8.04
CA GLY A 150 0.51 -4.45 -9.30
C GLY A 150 -0.93 -4.92 -9.07
N ASP A 151 -1.77 -4.81 -10.10
CA ASP A 151 -3.11 -5.37 -10.11
C ASP A 151 -3.05 -6.87 -10.48
N ILE A 152 -3.98 -7.68 -9.97
CA ILE A 152 -4.05 -9.11 -10.31
C ILE A 152 -4.26 -9.34 -11.81
N THR A 153 -4.99 -8.45 -12.49
CA THR A 153 -5.23 -8.54 -13.93
C THR A 153 -3.97 -8.33 -14.77
N GLU A 154 -2.92 -7.74 -14.19
CA GLU A 154 -1.62 -7.58 -14.86
C GLU A 154 -0.74 -8.83 -14.70
N ILE A 155 -1.05 -9.69 -13.72
CA ILE A 155 -0.24 -10.84 -13.34
C ILE A 155 -0.84 -12.15 -13.88
N GLU A 156 -2.16 -12.31 -13.73
CA GLU A 156 -2.90 -13.50 -14.13
C GLU A 156 -3.86 -13.20 -15.28
N LEU A 157 -4.11 -14.21 -16.11
CA LEU A 157 -5.11 -14.14 -17.16
C LEU A 157 -6.50 -14.22 -16.53
N PRO A 158 -7.39 -13.26 -16.79
CA PRO A 158 -8.79 -13.42 -16.43
C PRO A 158 -9.36 -14.60 -17.23
N ASP A 159 -10.10 -15.47 -16.55
CA ASP A 159 -10.89 -16.49 -17.24
C ASP A 159 -12.04 -15.76 -17.94
N THR A 160 -12.03 -15.76 -19.27
CA THR A 160 -13.09 -15.13 -20.06
C THR A 160 -13.99 -16.22 -20.63
N GLU A 161 -15.30 -15.96 -20.68
CA GLU A 161 -16.31 -16.87 -21.27
C GLU A 161 -16.05 -17.19 -22.76
N PHE A 162 -15.07 -16.54 -23.39
CA PHE A 162 -14.57 -16.83 -24.75
C PHE A 162 -13.65 -18.05 -24.81
N GLN A 163 -13.68 -18.93 -23.80
CA GLN A 163 -12.93 -20.18 -23.76
C GLN A 163 -13.25 -21.12 -24.94
N ASP A 164 -14.33 -20.84 -25.68
CA ASP A 164 -14.73 -21.51 -26.92
C ASP A 164 -13.97 -21.03 -28.17
N ASP A 165 -13.26 -19.88 -28.12
CA ASP A 165 -12.48 -19.35 -29.24
C ASP A 165 -10.97 -19.42 -28.95
N PRO A 166 -10.26 -20.44 -29.48
CA PRO A 166 -8.86 -20.73 -29.12
C PRO A 166 -7.88 -19.62 -29.55
N ASP A 167 -8.20 -18.86 -30.60
CA ASP A 167 -7.31 -17.83 -31.15
C ASP A 167 -7.17 -16.64 -30.19
N LEU A 168 -8.27 -16.22 -29.53
CA LEU A 168 -8.28 -15.12 -28.56
C LEU A 168 -7.58 -15.49 -27.24
N LEU A 169 -7.62 -16.77 -26.86
CA LEU A 169 -6.92 -17.27 -25.68
C LEU A 169 -5.40 -17.29 -25.89
N GLU A 170 -4.96 -17.66 -27.10
CA GLU A 170 -3.55 -17.69 -27.48
C GLU A 170 -2.96 -16.28 -27.60
N GLU A 171 -3.72 -15.33 -28.13
CA GLU A 171 -3.34 -13.91 -28.17
C GLU A 171 -3.14 -13.32 -26.76
N ASN A 172 -4.08 -13.56 -25.83
CA ASN A 172 -3.95 -13.08 -24.44
C ASN A 172 -2.75 -13.69 -23.71
N LYS A 173 -2.46 -14.98 -23.94
CA LYS A 173 -1.26 -15.65 -23.38
C LYS A 173 0.03 -15.02 -23.91
N ASN A 174 0.08 -14.73 -25.20
CA ASN A 174 1.24 -14.10 -25.82
C ASN A 174 1.42 -12.66 -25.31
N LEU A 175 0.34 -11.91 -25.15
CA LEU A 175 0.38 -10.54 -24.63
C LEU A 175 0.92 -10.47 -23.19
N LEU A 176 0.44 -11.34 -22.30
CA LEU A 176 1.00 -11.44 -20.95
C LEU A 176 2.44 -11.96 -20.98
N HIS A 177 2.80 -12.85 -21.89
CA HIS A 177 4.17 -13.33 -22.02
C HIS A 177 5.08 -12.17 -22.41
N ASP A 178 4.76 -11.42 -23.45
CA ASP A 178 5.55 -10.27 -23.91
C ASP A 178 5.74 -9.23 -22.79
N MET A 179 4.68 -8.92 -22.02
CA MET A 179 4.79 -8.01 -20.86
C MET A 179 5.70 -8.52 -19.74
N ARG A 180 5.99 -9.83 -19.65
CA ARG A 180 6.91 -10.40 -18.66
C ARG A 180 8.38 -10.36 -19.10
N TYR A 181 8.64 -10.15 -20.39
CA TYR A 181 9.99 -10.15 -20.99
C TYR A 181 10.47 -8.78 -21.49
N GLU A 182 9.64 -7.73 -21.39
CA GLU A 182 10.06 -6.32 -21.47
C GLU A 182 10.59 -5.78 -20.13
#